data_AF-A0A930BT60-F1
#
_entry.id   AF-A0A930BT60-F1
#
_cell.length_a   1.000
_cell.length_b   1.000
_cell.length_c   1.000
_cell.angle_alpha   90.00
_cell.angle_beta   90.00
_cell.angle_gamma   90.00
#
_symmetry.space_group_name_H-M   'P 1'
#
loop_
_entity.id
_entity.type
_entity.pdbx_description
1 polymer ?
#
loop_
_entity_poly.entity_id
_entity_poly.type
_entity_poly.pdbx_seq_one_letter_code
_entity_poly.pdbx_strand_id
1 'polypeptide(L)'
;MGSIRKHSQTGALFFDFRYQGFRCREYTALPDSATNRKKMQKMVDAIDESIAVGTFNYRQFFPSSKNAAKFERGLPASAKAVSGTNSAAVKPTPLFKDFADIWFGEKEIEWRTSHKKTVRDDIDKRLIPRFGDMMVGN
;
A
#
# COMPACT_ATOMS: atom_id res chain seq x y z
N MET A 1 16.08 -1.38 5.61
CA MET A 1 17.22 -2.30 5.55
C MET A 1 16.73 -3.72 5.68
N GLY A 2 16.42 -4.30 4.53
CA GLY A 2 16.17 -5.74 4.39
C GLY A 2 17.45 -6.55 4.51
N SER A 3 17.31 -7.84 4.78
CA SER A 3 18.43 -8.78 4.86
C SER A 3 18.12 -10.05 4.07
N ILE A 4 19.17 -10.69 3.52
CA ILE A 4 19.07 -11.98 2.84
C ILE A 4 19.54 -13.06 3.80
N ARG A 5 18.69 -14.05 4.03
CA ARG A 5 18.96 -15.14 4.96
C ARG A 5 18.80 -16.48 4.26
N LYS A 6 19.48 -17.51 4.80
CA LYS A 6 19.35 -18.89 4.35
C LYS A 6 18.30 -19.60 5.19
N HIS A 7 17.39 -20.33 4.55
CA HIS A 7 16.43 -21.18 5.24
C HIS A 7 17.14 -22.44 5.75
N SER A 8 16.95 -22.78 7.03
CA SER A 8 17.67 -23.88 7.68
C SER A 8 17.32 -25.25 7.13
N GLN A 9 16.07 -25.47 6.74
CA GLN A 9 15.59 -26.78 6.25
C GLN A 9 15.81 -26.99 4.75
N THR A 10 15.59 -25.95 3.93
CA THR A 10 15.64 -26.07 2.46
C THR A 10 16.96 -25.59 1.86
N GLY A 11 17.79 -24.88 2.63
CA GLY A 11 19.03 -24.27 2.13
C GLY A 11 18.83 -23.12 1.14
N ALA A 12 17.58 -22.79 0.81
CA ALA A 12 17.25 -21.72 -0.12
C ALA A 12 17.32 -20.35 0.55
N LEU A 13 17.59 -19.32 -0.25
CA LEU A 13 17.65 -17.94 0.22
C LEU A 13 16.25 -17.33 0.33
N PHE A 14 16.08 -16.42 1.28
CA PHE A 14 14.85 -15.65 1.45
C PHE A 14 15.15 -14.21 1.87
N PHE A 15 14.23 -13.31 1.55
CA PHE A 15 14.26 -11.92 1.97
C PHE A 15 13.59 -11.75 3.33
N ASP A 16 14.19 -10.97 4.22
CA ASP A 16 13.65 -10.62 5.53
C ASP A 16 13.76 -9.10 5.74
N PHE A 17 12.64 -8.40 5.64
CA PHE A 17 12.56 -6.95 5.76
C PHE A 17 11.29 -6.52 6.49
N ARG A 18 11.18 -5.24 6.81
CA ARG A 18 9.97 -4.65 7.40
C ARG A 18 9.37 -3.63 6.44
N TYR A 19 8.05 -3.65 6.30
CA TYR A 19 7.30 -2.69 5.50
C TYR A 19 5.96 -2.40 6.19
N GLN A 20 5.60 -1.11 6.30
CA GLN A 20 4.37 -0.65 6.97
C GLN A 20 4.19 -1.24 8.39
N GLY A 21 5.28 -1.37 9.16
CA GLY A 21 5.26 -1.96 10.51
C GLY A 21 5.20 -3.50 10.55
N PHE A 22 4.96 -4.18 9.43
CA PHE A 22 4.90 -5.63 9.35
C PHE A 22 6.23 -6.25 8.90
N ARG A 23 6.61 -7.35 9.55
CA ARG A 23 7.75 -8.17 9.10
C ARG A 23 7.33 -9.00 7.90
N CYS A 24 8.09 -8.88 6.83
CA CYS A 24 7.90 -9.54 5.56
C CYS A 24 9.01 -10.56 5.35
N ARG A 25 8.61 -11.82 5.16
CA ARG A 25 9.53 -12.91 4.80
C ARG A 25 9.11 -13.49 3.46
N GLU A 26 9.92 -13.26 2.44
CA GLU A 26 9.67 -13.72 1.08
C GLU A 26 10.68 -14.79 0.68
N TYR A 27 10.17 -16.01 0.54
CA TYR A 27 10.99 -17.20 0.26
C TYR A 27 11.24 -17.34 -1.23
N THR A 28 12.45 -17.79 -1.59
CA THR A 28 12.81 -18.10 -2.97
C THR A 28 13.15 -19.57 -3.12
N ALA A 29 13.20 -20.05 -4.36
CA ALA A 29 13.72 -21.38 -4.69
C ALA A 29 15.25 -21.36 -4.96
N LEU A 30 15.92 -20.22 -4.77
CA LEU A 30 17.34 -20.08 -5.11
C LEU A 30 18.22 -20.70 -4.03
N PRO A 31 19.12 -21.64 -4.36
CA PRO A 31 20.08 -22.18 -3.41
C PRO A 31 21.11 -21.11 -3.03
N ASP A 32 21.69 -21.28 -1.85
CA ASP A 32 22.76 -20.41 -1.36
C ASP A 32 24.01 -20.51 -2.24
N SER A 33 24.26 -19.49 -3.06
CA SER A 33 25.47 -19.33 -3.86
C SER A 33 25.84 -17.85 -3.95
N ALA A 34 27.12 -17.55 -4.18
CA ALA A 34 27.60 -16.16 -4.30
C ALA A 34 26.87 -15.37 -5.41
N THR A 35 26.62 -16.01 -6.55
CA THR A 35 25.88 -15.42 -7.67
C THR A 35 24.43 -15.11 -7.31
N ASN A 36 23.74 -16.04 -6.64
CA ASN A 36 22.34 -15.84 -6.23
C ASN A 36 22.24 -14.78 -5.13
N ARG A 37 23.18 -14.77 -4.17
CA ARG A 37 23.28 -13.72 -3.15
C ARG A 37 23.46 -12.34 -3.77
N LYS A 38 24.35 -12.20 -4.76
CA LYS A 38 24.57 -10.92 -5.46
C LYS A 38 23.31 -10.44 -6.19
N LYS A 39 22.58 -11.34 -6.85
CA LYS A 39 21.30 -11.01 -7.51
C LYS A 39 20.24 -10.57 -6.49
N MET A 40 20.11 -11.32 -5.40
CA MET A 40 19.17 -10.97 -4.33
C MET A 40 19.57 -9.67 -3.64
N GLN A 41 20.86 -9.37 -3.49
CA GLN A 41 21.33 -8.13 -2.86
C GLN A 41 20.86 -6.93 -3.67
N LYS A 42 21.04 -6.93 -4.99
CA LYS A 42 20.51 -5.88 -5.86
C LYS A 42 18.99 -5.69 -5.70
N MET A 43 18.25 -6.78 -5.53
CA MET A 43 16.81 -6.71 -5.32
C MET A 43 16.46 -6.12 -3.95
N VAL A 44 17.18 -6.50 -2.88
CA VAL A 44 17.01 -5.88 -1.55
C VAL A 44 17.32 -4.39 -1.59
N ASP A 45 18.41 -4.00 -2.26
CA ASP A 45 18.81 -2.60 -2.36
C ASP A 45 17.71 -1.78 -3.06
N ALA A 46 17.16 -2.29 -4.18
CA ALA A 46 16.05 -1.65 -4.89
C ALA A 46 14.75 -1.59 -4.05
N ILE A 47 14.49 -2.62 -3.24
CA ILE A 47 13.36 -2.63 -2.30
C ILE A 47 13.56 -1.55 -1.22
N ASP A 48 14.75 -1.49 -0.61
CA ASP A 48 15.05 -0.50 0.43
C ASP A 48 15.00 0.94 -0.11
N GLU A 49 15.50 1.18 -1.32
CA GLU A 49 15.43 2.48 -2.00
C GLU A 49 13.98 2.88 -2.28
N SER A 50 13.19 2.01 -2.89
CA SER A 50 11.78 2.31 -3.19
C SER A 50 10.94 2.47 -1.91
N ILE A 51 11.27 1.78 -0.81
CA ILE A 51 10.62 2.00 0.49
C ILE A 51 10.99 3.38 1.03
N ALA A 52 12.27 3.78 0.93
CA ALA A 52 12.74 5.09 1.39
C ALA A 52 12.10 6.25 0.60
N VAL A 53 11.95 6.09 -0.72
CA VAL A 53 11.28 7.07 -1.60
C VAL A 53 9.74 7.03 -1.42
N GLY A 54 9.20 5.99 -0.79
CA GLY A 54 7.75 5.82 -0.58
C GLY A 54 6.99 5.30 -1.81
N THR A 55 7.70 4.86 -2.85
CA THR A 55 7.13 4.33 -4.10
C THR A 55 7.07 2.80 -4.14
N PHE A 56 7.48 2.12 -3.07
CA PHE A 56 7.51 0.67 -3.03
C PHE A 56 6.12 0.05 -3.19
N ASN A 57 5.98 -0.77 -4.24
CA ASN A 57 4.78 -1.56 -4.49
C ASN A 57 5.06 -3.06 -4.29
N TYR A 58 4.57 -3.61 -3.18
CA TYR A 58 4.80 -5.01 -2.81
C TYR A 58 4.44 -6.02 -3.92
N ARG A 59 3.32 -5.80 -4.61
CA ARG A 59 2.79 -6.72 -5.61
C ARG A 59 3.61 -6.74 -6.91
N GLN A 60 4.36 -5.67 -7.19
CA GLN A 60 5.28 -5.60 -8.33
C GLN A 60 6.54 -6.43 -8.07
N PHE A 61 7.11 -6.34 -6.86
CA PHE A 61 8.31 -7.10 -6.50
C PHE A 61 8.01 -8.57 -6.21
N PHE A 62 6.86 -8.87 -5.60
CA PHE A 62 6.48 -10.23 -5.18
C PHE A 62 5.09 -10.59 -5.69
N PRO A 63 4.95 -10.88 -7.00
CA PRO A 63 3.63 -11.05 -7.61
C PRO A 63 2.87 -12.28 -7.12
N SER A 64 3.56 -13.36 -6.77
CA SER A 64 2.92 -14.59 -6.26
C SER A 64 2.83 -14.63 -4.72
N SER A 65 3.24 -13.58 -4.01
CA SER A 65 3.29 -13.61 -2.55
C SER A 65 1.92 -13.48 -1.92
N LYS A 66 1.63 -14.36 -0.95
CA LYS A 66 0.45 -14.24 -0.07
C LYS A 66 0.52 -13.00 0.83
N ASN A 67 1.73 -12.49 1.11
CA ASN A 67 1.88 -11.26 1.89
C ASN A 67 1.46 -10.02 1.10
N ALA A 68 1.43 -10.06 -0.24
CA ALA A 68 0.97 -8.93 -1.05
C ALA A 68 -0.46 -8.51 -0.67
N ALA A 69 -1.34 -9.48 -0.40
CA ALA A 69 -2.72 -9.21 0.03
C ALA A 69 -2.82 -8.42 1.36
N LYS A 70 -1.80 -8.50 2.24
CA LYS A 70 -1.76 -7.73 3.50
C LYS A 70 -1.52 -6.24 3.24
N PHE A 71 -0.74 -5.94 2.20
CA PHE A 71 -0.38 -4.59 1.81
C PHE A 71 -1.33 -4.03 0.74
N GLU A 72 -2.07 -4.88 0.03
CA GLU A 72 -3.17 -4.44 -0.85
C GLU A 72 -4.33 -3.80 -0.07
N ARG A 73 -4.55 -4.18 1.19
CA ARG A 73 -5.58 -3.57 2.06
C ARG A 73 -5.13 -2.27 2.75
N GLY A 74 -3.84 -1.92 2.64
CA GLY A 74 -3.24 -0.72 3.20
C GLY A 74 -2.67 0.24 2.14
N LEU A 75 -2.83 -0.09 0.85
CA LEU A 75 -2.83 0.92 -0.19
C LEU A 75 -4.09 1.76 0.04
N PRO A 76 -4.05 3.10 0.01
CA PRO A 76 -5.27 3.82 -0.35
C PRO A 76 -5.79 3.17 -1.64
N ALA A 77 -7.09 2.89 -1.70
CA ALA A 77 -7.76 2.15 -2.77
C ALA A 77 -7.69 2.90 -4.12
N SER A 78 -6.49 3.11 -4.64
CA SER A 78 -6.21 3.77 -5.91
C SER A 78 -5.46 2.78 -6.81
N ALA A 79 -6.01 1.57 -6.97
CA ALA A 79 -5.56 0.62 -7.99
C ALA A 79 -6.51 -0.54 -8.30
N LYS A 80 -7.66 -0.68 -7.62
CA LYS A 80 -8.64 -1.74 -7.95
C LYS A 80 -10.09 -1.24 -7.83
N ALA A 81 -10.47 -0.39 -8.77
CA ALA A 81 -11.85 -0.30 -9.24
C ALA A 81 -11.87 0.30 -10.65
N VAL A 82 -11.26 -0.37 -11.63
CA VAL A 82 -11.61 -0.14 -13.05
C VAL A 82 -11.64 -1.48 -13.78
N SER A 83 -12.66 -2.29 -13.47
CA SER A 83 -13.34 -3.03 -14.53
C SER A 83 -14.61 -2.23 -14.81
N GLY A 84 -14.55 -1.44 -15.89
CA GLY A 84 -15.63 -0.55 -16.28
C GLY A 84 -15.14 0.53 -17.25
N THR A 85 -14.87 0.10 -18.49
CA THR A 85 -14.98 0.89 -19.74
C THR A 85 -14.21 2.22 -19.88
N ASN A 86 -13.27 2.21 -20.84
CA ASN A 86 -12.85 3.28 -21.74
C ASN A 86 -13.39 4.71 -21.46
N SER A 87 -12.48 5.67 -21.21
CA SER A 87 -12.33 6.88 -22.04
C SER A 87 -11.16 7.76 -21.56
N ALA A 88 -10.54 8.43 -22.51
CA ALA A 88 -9.30 9.16 -22.40
C ALA A 88 -9.40 10.47 -21.59
N ALA A 89 -8.25 10.86 -21.01
CA ALA A 89 -7.81 12.25 -20.84
C ALA A 89 -8.70 13.24 -20.06
N VAL A 90 -8.93 13.01 -18.77
CA VAL A 90 -9.06 14.08 -17.75
C VAL A 90 -8.54 13.48 -16.44
N LYS A 91 -7.77 14.23 -15.64
CA LYS A 91 -7.37 13.78 -14.29
C LYS A 91 -8.65 13.34 -13.56
N PRO A 92 -8.75 12.11 -13.02
CA PRO A 92 -9.98 11.67 -12.38
C PRO A 92 -10.17 12.47 -11.10
N THR A 93 -11.06 13.47 -11.14
CA THR A 93 -11.49 14.18 -9.94
C THR A 93 -12.20 13.17 -9.04
N PRO A 94 -11.75 12.96 -7.80
CA PRO A 94 -12.37 12.00 -6.90
C PRO A 94 -13.80 12.43 -6.55
N LEU A 95 -14.62 11.45 -6.19
CA LEU A 95 -15.92 11.71 -5.60
C LEU A 95 -15.76 12.33 -4.21
N PHE A 96 -16.75 13.09 -3.77
CA PHE A 96 -16.73 13.76 -2.47
C PHE A 96 -16.55 12.77 -1.32
N LYS A 97 -17.19 11.60 -1.37
CA LYS A 97 -17.04 10.58 -0.32
C LYS A 97 -15.60 10.10 -0.18
N ASP A 98 -14.94 9.83 -1.30
CA ASP A 98 -13.57 9.32 -1.34
C ASP A 98 -12.59 10.40 -0.84
N PHE A 99 -12.82 11.66 -1.22
CA PHE A 99 -12.05 12.81 -0.72
C PHE A 99 -12.27 13.05 0.77
N ALA A 100 -13.52 13.01 1.25
CA ALA A 100 -13.87 13.27 2.64
C ALA A 100 -13.23 12.26 3.59
N ASP A 101 -13.14 10.99 3.19
CA ASP A 101 -12.49 9.94 3.97
C ASP A 101 -10.97 10.19 4.11
N ILE A 102 -10.29 10.58 3.02
CA ILE A 102 -8.86 10.92 3.05
C ILE A 102 -8.63 12.14 3.94
N TRP A 103 -9.38 13.22 3.72
CA TRP A 103 -9.27 14.46 4.49
C TRP A 103 -9.53 14.23 5.98
N PHE A 104 -10.53 13.41 6.32
CA PHE A 104 -10.81 13.07 7.71
C PHE A 104 -9.62 12.35 8.36
N GLY A 105 -9.01 11.38 7.68
CA GLY A 105 -7.83 10.66 8.19
C GLY A 105 -6.61 11.56 8.42
N GLU A 106 -6.41 12.55 7.55
CA GLU A 106 -5.34 13.55 7.73
C GLU A 106 -5.62 14.47 8.92
N LYS A 107 -6.87 14.92 9.07
CA LYS A 107 -7.24 15.91 10.08
C LYS A 107 -7.54 15.35 11.45
N GLU A 108 -7.93 14.09 11.55
CA GLU A 108 -8.29 13.52 12.84
C GLU A 108 -7.11 13.47 13.82
N ILE A 109 -5.86 13.48 13.36
CA ILE A 109 -4.67 13.48 14.24
C ILE A 109 -4.63 14.74 15.10
N GLU A 110 -5.17 15.86 14.59
CA GLU A 110 -5.22 17.16 15.28
C GLU A 110 -6.34 17.22 16.36
N TRP A 111 -7.27 16.26 16.35
CA TRP A 111 -8.53 16.38 17.09
C TRP A 111 -8.66 15.40 18.26
N ARG A 112 -9.30 15.87 19.34
CA ARG A 112 -9.77 15.03 20.45
C ARG A 112 -10.89 14.09 20.01
N THR A 113 -11.02 12.93 20.67
CA THR A 113 -11.95 11.84 20.32
C THR A 113 -13.41 12.29 20.14
N SER A 114 -13.90 13.19 20.99
CA SER A 114 -15.28 13.70 20.87
C SER A 114 -15.49 14.51 19.59
N HIS A 115 -14.50 15.32 19.19
CA HIS A 115 -14.59 16.14 17.98
C HIS A 115 -14.47 15.27 16.73
N LYS A 116 -13.59 14.27 16.72
CA LYS A 116 -13.53 13.26 15.65
C LYS A 116 -14.90 12.63 15.40
N LYS A 117 -15.58 12.22 16.47
CA LYS A 117 -16.91 11.61 16.38
C LYS A 117 -17.94 12.56 15.78
N THR A 118 -17.98 13.81 16.24
CA THR A 118 -18.88 14.82 15.70
C THR A 118 -18.63 15.08 14.22
N VAL A 119 -17.37 15.28 13.82
CA VAL A 119 -17.02 15.53 12.42
C VAL A 119 -17.33 14.31 11.54
N ARG A 120 -17.10 13.09 12.03
CA ARG A 120 -17.46 11.87 11.30
C ARG A 120 -18.97 11.74 11.13
N ASP A 121 -19.74 11.98 12.20
CA ASP A 121 -21.20 11.98 12.16
C ASP A 121 -21.74 13.00 11.15
N ASP A 122 -21.14 14.19 11.06
CA ASP A 122 -21.52 15.22 10.10
C ASP A 122 -21.25 14.78 8.65
N ILE A 123 -20.08 14.19 8.39
CA ILE A 123 -19.72 13.65 7.08
C ILE A 123 -20.72 12.55 6.68
N ASP A 124 -20.92 11.55 7.54
CA ASP A 124 -21.72 10.36 7.20
C ASP A 124 -23.23 10.65 7.09
N LYS A 125 -23.78 11.49 7.98
CA LYS A 125 -25.22 11.71 8.08
C LYS A 125 -25.73 12.90 7.28
N ARG A 126 -24.86 13.89 6.98
CA ARG A 126 -25.27 15.14 6.34
C ARG A 126 -24.64 15.33 4.98
N LEU A 127 -23.34 15.09 4.85
CA LEU A 127 -22.59 15.44 3.64
C LEU A 127 -22.62 14.30 2.61
N ILE A 128 -22.29 13.07 2.99
CA ILE A 128 -22.28 11.91 2.07
C ILE A 128 -23.65 11.66 1.41
N PRO A 129 -24.80 11.73 2.10
CA PRO A 129 -26.10 11.48 1.47
C PRO A 129 -26.46 12.47 0.35
N ARG A 130 -25.87 13.66 0.35
CA ARG A 130 -26.15 14.70 -0.65
C ARG A 130 -25.04 14.84 -1.68
N PHE A 131 -23.80 14.82 -1.24
CA PHE A 131 -22.64 15.16 -2.06
C PHE A 131 -21.79 13.95 -2.41
N GLY A 132 -22.02 12.78 -1.80
CA GLY A 132 -21.11 11.63 -1.85
C GLY A 132 -20.73 11.18 -3.26
N ASP A 133 -21.66 11.24 -4.22
CA ASP A 133 -21.45 10.87 -5.63
C ASP A 133 -21.16 12.07 -6.56
N MET A 134 -20.89 13.26 -5.99
CA MET A 134 -20.46 14.45 -6.73
C MET A 134 -18.93 14.52 -6.81
N MET A 135 -18.40 15.03 -7.92
CA MET A 135 -16.95 15.24 -8.10
C MET A 135 -16.50 16.51 -7.35
N VAL A 136 -15.36 16.46 -6.66
CA VAL A 136 -14.80 17.60 -5.92
C VAL A 136 -14.02 18.52 -6.86
N GLY A 137 -14.69 19.49 -7.49
CA GLY A 137 -14.02 20.50 -8.33
C GLY A 137 -14.81 21.04 -9.53
N ASN A 138 -16.14 20.98 -9.47
CA ASN A 138 -17.01 21.73 -10.38
C ASN A 138 -17.36 23.09 -9.80
#